data_AF-A0A1J3H3Q0-F1
#
_entry.id   AF-A0A1J3H3Q0-F1
#
_cell.length_a   1.000
_cell.length_b   1.000
_cell.length_c   1.000
_cell.angle_alpha   90.00
_cell.angle_beta   90.00
_cell.angle_gamma   90.00
#
_symmetry.space_group_name_H-M   'P 1'
#
loop_
_entity.id
_entity.type
_entity.pdbx_description
1 polymer ?
#
loop_
_entity_poly.entity_id
_entity_poly.type
_entity_poly.pdbx_seq_one_letter_code
_entity_poly.pdbx_strand_id
1 'polypeptide(L)'
;TCRKIVNWRNYLKFPEEVRLSPEAKDLICRLLCNVEQRLGTKGADEIKGHPWFRGTEWGKLYHMKAAFIPQVNDELDTQNFEKFEETDKQVPKSSKSGPWRKMLSS
;
A
#
# COMPACT_ATOMS: atom_id res chain seq x y z
N THR A 1 -13.65 7.60 -8.67
CA THR A 1 -14.45 7.06 -9.80
C THR A 1 -14.33 5.56 -9.92
N CYS A 2 -15.31 4.80 -9.42
CA CYS A 2 -15.29 3.33 -9.49
C CYS A 2 -15.42 2.79 -10.93
N ARG A 3 -15.98 3.58 -11.86
CA ARG A 3 -16.20 3.18 -13.26
C ARG A 3 -14.93 2.71 -13.98
N LYS A 4 -13.79 3.40 -13.80
CA LYS A 4 -12.51 3.01 -14.42
C LYS A 4 -11.95 1.71 -13.83
N ILE A 5 -12.14 1.50 -12.52
CA ILE A 5 -11.69 0.31 -11.79
C ILE A 5 -12.49 -0.92 -12.25
N VAL A 6 -13.82 -0.80 -12.33
CA VAL A 6 -14.68 -1.91 -12.80
C VAL A 6 -14.39 -2.26 -14.26
N ASN A 7 -14.14 -1.25 -15.11
CA ASN A 7 -13.83 -1.43 -16.53
C ASN A 7 -12.32 -1.52 -16.82
N TRP A 8 -11.52 -2.04 -15.89
CA TRP A 8 -10.05 -2.00 -15.96
C TRP A 8 -9.48 -2.56 -17.27
N ARG A 9 -10.10 -3.56 -17.90
CA ARG A 9 -9.64 -4.11 -19.19
C ARG A 9 -9.47 -3.06 -20.29
N ASN A 10 -10.33 -2.04 -20.28
CA ASN A 10 -10.32 -0.97 -21.27
C ASN A 10 -9.46 0.21 -20.82
N TYR A 11 -9.34 0.44 -19.51
CA TYR A 11 -8.73 1.64 -18.94
C TYR A 11 -7.34 1.43 -18.35
N LEU A 12 -6.89 0.20 -18.12
CA LEU A 12 -5.53 -0.10 -17.68
C LEU A 12 -4.59 0.03 -18.88
N LYS A 13 -3.95 1.19 -18.97
CA LYS A 13 -2.98 1.53 -20.01
C LYS A 13 -1.76 2.15 -19.33
N PHE A 14 -0.58 1.82 -19.83
CA PHE A 14 0.67 2.42 -19.38
C PHE A 14 1.00 3.60 -20.31
N PRO A 15 1.11 4.84 -19.79
CA PRO A 15 1.52 5.97 -20.60
C PRO A 15 2.93 5.79 -21.16
N GLU A 16 3.20 6.31 -22.36
CA GLU A 16 4.48 6.13 -23.05
C GLU A 16 5.63 6.92 -22.39
N GLU A 17 5.29 8.03 -21.74
CA GLU A 17 6.22 8.86 -20.98
C GLU A 17 6.77 8.16 -19.73
N VAL A 18 6.09 7.12 -19.24
CA VAL A 18 6.52 6.37 -18.06
C VAL A 18 7.45 5.24 -18.47
N ARG A 19 8.71 5.32 -18.03
CA ARG A 19 9.71 4.26 -18.23
C ARG A 19 9.48 3.11 -17.25
N LEU A 20 8.70 2.13 -17.67
CA LEU A 20 8.54 0.86 -16.96
C LEU A 20 9.25 -0.27 -17.71
N SER A 21 9.96 -1.13 -16.97
CA SER A 21 10.52 -2.36 -17.53
C SER A 21 9.41 -3.31 -17.99
N PRO A 22 9.67 -4.21 -18.96
CA PRO A 22 8.70 -5.22 -19.38
C PRO A 22 8.18 -6.07 -18.21
N GLU A 23 9.07 -6.44 -17.28
CA GLU A 23 8.74 -7.24 -16.10
C GLU A 23 7.85 -6.46 -15.12
N ALA A 24 8.04 -5.14 -14.99
CA ALA A 24 7.19 -4.30 -14.16
C ALA A 24 5.77 -4.21 -14.73
N LYS A 25 5.66 -4.03 -16.06
CA LYS A 25 4.37 -4.02 -16.77
C LYS A 25 3.66 -5.37 -16.63
N ASP A 26 4.39 -6.48 -16.80
CA ASP A 26 3.85 -7.84 -16.63
C ASP A 26 3.34 -8.06 -15.20
N LEU A 27 4.13 -7.69 -14.18
CA LEU A 27 3.73 -7.80 -12.78
C LEU A 27 2.41 -7.06 -12.50
N ILE A 28 2.32 -5.79 -12.94
CA ILE A 28 1.11 -4.97 -12.74
C ILE A 28 -0.09 -5.62 -13.42
N CYS A 29 0.04 -6.07 -14.67
CA CYS A 29 -1.03 -6.74 -15.40
C CYS A 29 -1.49 -8.04 -14.73
N ARG A 30 -0.56 -8.84 -14.21
CA ARG A 30 -0.87 -10.11 -13.51
C ARG A 30 -1.49 -9.91 -12.12
N LEU A 31 -1.30 -8.75 -11.51
CA LEU A 31 -1.98 -8.37 -10.26
C LEU A 31 -3.36 -7.75 -10.55
N LEU A 32 -3.44 -6.88 -11.55
CA LEU A 32 -4.65 -6.17 -11.95
C LEU A 32 -5.45 -6.95 -13.00
N CYS A 33 -5.85 -8.17 -12.64
CA CYS A 33 -6.70 -9.02 -13.46
C CYS A 33 -7.88 -9.62 -12.68
N ASN A 34 -8.61 -10.54 -13.33
CA ASN A 34 -9.62 -11.36 -12.67
C ASN A 34 -9.03 -12.10 -11.46
N VAL A 35 -9.84 -12.25 -10.40
CA VAL A 35 -9.42 -12.89 -9.14
C VAL A 35 -8.85 -14.30 -9.37
N GLU A 36 -9.51 -15.11 -10.19
CA GLU A 36 -9.10 -16.51 -10.45
C GLU A 36 -7.73 -16.64 -11.12
N GLN A 37 -7.30 -15.59 -11.85
CA GLN A 37 -6.05 -15.57 -12.61
C GLN A 37 -4.98 -14.69 -11.95
N ARG A 38 -5.30 -14.08 -10.81
CA ARG A 38 -4.43 -13.12 -10.14
C ARG A 38 -3.18 -13.82 -9.62
N LEU A 39 -2.02 -13.23 -9.90
CA LEU A 39 -0.76 -13.69 -9.33
C LEU A 39 -0.84 -13.63 -7.80
N GLY A 40 -0.54 -14.73 -7.14
CA GLY A 40 -0.65 -14.86 -5.69
C GLY A 40 -1.93 -15.53 -5.21
N THR A 41 -2.86 -15.88 -6.10
CA THR A 41 -4.06 -16.65 -5.75
C THR A 41 -3.71 -18.01 -5.15
N LYS A 42 -2.58 -18.63 -5.53
CA LYS A 42 -2.10 -19.89 -4.92
C LYS A 42 -1.11 -19.67 -3.77
N GLY A 43 -0.90 -18.43 -3.34
CA GLY A 43 0.01 -18.06 -2.26
C GLY A 43 1.09 -17.07 -2.69
N ALA A 44 1.74 -16.48 -1.68
CA ALA A 44 2.71 -15.40 -1.88
C ALA A 44 3.95 -15.81 -2.70
N ASP A 45 4.29 -17.09 -2.77
CA ASP A 45 5.48 -17.55 -3.49
C ASP A 45 5.37 -17.36 -5.00
N GLU A 46 4.16 -17.35 -5.57
CA GLU A 46 3.94 -16.96 -6.97
C GLU A 46 4.39 -15.51 -7.23
N ILE A 47 4.12 -14.61 -6.27
CA ILE A 47 4.53 -13.21 -6.37
C ILE A 47 6.05 -13.09 -6.20
N LYS A 48 6.61 -13.76 -5.18
CA LYS A 48 8.05 -13.73 -4.90
C LYS A 48 8.90 -14.29 -6.04
N GLY A 49 8.37 -15.28 -6.77
CA GLY A 49 9.02 -15.91 -7.92
C GLY A 49 8.89 -15.15 -9.24
N HIS A 50 8.16 -14.02 -9.26
CA HIS A 50 7.99 -13.24 -10.47
C HIS A 50 9.33 -12.62 -10.95
N PRO A 51 9.65 -12.60 -12.26
CA PRO A 51 10.93 -12.10 -12.78
C PRO A 51 11.29 -10.67 -12.37
N TRP A 52 10.30 -9.83 -12.09
CA TRP A 52 10.49 -8.48 -11.57
C TRP A 52 11.26 -8.45 -10.23
N PHE A 53 11.09 -9.48 -9.39
CA PHE A 53 11.78 -9.62 -8.11
C PHE A 53 13.07 -10.45 -8.18
N ARG A 54 13.62 -10.67 -9.39
CA ARG A 54 14.86 -11.43 -9.54
C ARG A 54 15.99 -10.74 -8.77
N GLY A 55 16.64 -11.50 -7.89
CA GLY A 55 17.73 -11.02 -7.03
C GLY A 55 17.26 -10.52 -5.66
N THR A 56 15.96 -10.49 -5.38
CA THR A 56 15.45 -10.15 -4.04
C THR A 56 15.67 -11.30 -3.06
N GLU A 57 16.47 -11.06 -2.01
CA GLU A 57 16.67 -12.01 -0.91
C GLU A 57 15.55 -11.88 0.13
N TRP A 58 14.38 -12.47 -0.15
CA TRP A 58 13.19 -12.36 0.69
C TRP A 58 13.41 -12.72 2.17
N GLY A 59 14.23 -13.74 2.46
CA GLY A 59 14.55 -14.14 3.84
C GLY A 59 15.41 -13.15 4.61
N LYS A 60 16.09 -12.23 3.91
CA LYS A 60 16.94 -11.20 4.52
C LYS A 60 16.40 -9.79 4.32
N LEU A 61 15.16 -9.63 3.85
CA LEU A 61 14.60 -8.33 3.47
C LEU A 61 14.73 -7.27 4.57
N TYR A 62 14.51 -7.65 5.84
CA TYR A 62 14.65 -6.74 6.99
C TYR A 62 16.10 -6.37 7.34
N HIS A 63 17.07 -7.15 6.89
CA HIS A 63 18.51 -6.90 7.08
C HIS A 63 19.14 -6.19 5.88
N MET A 64 18.45 -6.14 4.74
CA MET A 64 18.91 -5.43 3.55
C MET A 64 18.83 -3.92 3.78
N LYS A 65 19.80 -3.18 3.22
CA LYS A 65 19.74 -1.72 3.22
C LYS A 65 18.49 -1.27 2.43
N ALA A 66 17.62 -0.50 3.09
CA ALA A 66 16.44 0.07 2.45
C ALA A 66 16.83 1.00 1.30
N ALA A 67 16.01 1.03 0.24
CA ALA A 67 16.23 1.91 -0.91
C ALA A 67 16.18 3.40 -0.53
N PHE A 68 15.42 3.73 0.52
CA PHE A 68 15.31 5.06 1.10
C PHE A 68 15.38 4.97 2.61
N ILE A 69 16.23 5.79 3.21
CA ILE A 69 16.36 5.95 4.66
C ILE A 69 15.93 7.39 4.97
N PRO A 70 14.77 7.62 5.61
CA PRO A 70 14.33 8.97 5.94
C PRO A 70 15.29 9.63 6.94
N GLN A 71 15.44 10.95 6.84
CA GLN A 71 16.18 11.71 7.84
C GLN A 71 15.31 11.87 9.09
N VAL A 72 15.88 11.55 10.26
CA VAL A 72 15.22 11.70 11.55
C VAL A 72 16.25 12.32 12.49
N ASN A 73 15.95 13.52 12.98
CA ASN A 73 16.87 14.28 13.82
C ASN A 73 16.76 13.88 15.30
N ASP A 74 15.54 13.61 15.78
CA ASP A 74 15.25 13.25 17.17
C ASP A 74 13.90 12.49 17.30
N GLU A 75 13.57 12.07 18.52
CA GLU A 75 12.36 11.27 18.82
C GLU A 75 11.03 11.98 18.55
N LEU A 76 11.03 13.32 18.52
CA LEU A 76 9.85 14.16 18.27
C LEU A 76 9.81 14.69 16.83
N ASP A 77 10.77 14.30 15.98
CA ASP A 77 10.86 14.75 14.61
C ASP A 77 9.70 14.23 13.75
N THR A 78 8.86 15.17 13.30
CA THR A 78 7.69 14.90 12.44
C THR A 78 7.90 15.35 10.99
N GLN A 79 9.13 15.67 10.57
CA GLN A 79 9.39 16.23 9.23
C GLN A 79 8.98 15.33 8.06
N ASN A 80 8.95 14.01 8.29
CA ASN A 80 8.53 13.02 7.29
C ASN A 80 7.00 12.82 7.24
N PHE A 81 6.24 13.58 8.05
CA PHE A 81 4.79 13.55 8.10
C PHE A 81 4.21 14.86 7.53
N GLU A 82 3.00 14.78 6.98
CA GLU A 82 2.29 15.96 6.53
C GLU A 82 1.84 16.82 7.72
N LYS A 83 2.03 18.14 7.61
CA LYS A 83 1.50 19.07 8.61
C LYS A 83 0.00 19.17 8.42
N PHE A 84 -0.74 18.98 9.51
CA PHE A 84 -2.16 19.25 9.53
C PHE A 84 -2.41 20.57 10.26
N GLU A 85 -3.49 21.25 9.90
CA GLU A 85 -3.91 22.41 10.67
C GLU A 85 -4.36 21.93 12.06
N GLU A 86 -3.76 22.51 13.10
CA GLU A 86 -4.30 22.41 14.44
C GLU A 86 -5.64 23.15 14.44
N THR A 87 -6.73 22.43 14.17
CA THR A 87 -8.04 22.99 14.44
C THR A 87 -8.08 23.30 15.93
N ASP A 88 -8.14 24.59 16.28
CA ASP A 88 -8.55 25.13 17.58
C ASP A 88 -9.99 24.66 17.89
N LYS A 89 -10.14 23.36 18.13
CA LYS A 89 -11.36 22.74 18.57
C LYS A 89 -11.10 22.38 20.01
N GLN A 90 -11.57 23.28 20.87
CA GLN A 90 -12.12 22.94 22.18
C GLN A 90 -12.54 21.47 22.16
N VAL A 91 -11.82 20.64 22.93
CA VAL A 91 -12.17 19.23 23.10
C VAL A 91 -13.67 19.19 23.37
N PRO A 92 -14.50 18.61 22.49
CA PRO A 92 -15.91 18.51 22.78
C PRO A 92 -15.99 17.70 24.08
N LYS A 93 -16.46 18.33 25.17
CA LYS A 93 -16.73 17.62 26.43
C LYS A 93 -17.53 16.39 26.04
N SER A 94 -16.94 15.22 26.27
CA SER A 94 -17.40 13.91 25.82
C SER A 94 -18.92 13.83 25.79
N SER A 95 -19.51 14.00 24.61
CA SER A 95 -20.96 13.93 24.45
C SER A 95 -21.31 12.53 24.02
N LYS A 96 -21.60 11.72 25.05
CA LYS A 96 -22.31 10.43 25.05
C LYS A 96 -21.70 9.33 24.19
N SER A 97 -21.08 8.37 24.88
CA SER A 97 -20.76 7.03 24.39
C SER A 97 -21.95 6.41 23.65
N GLY A 98 -21.75 6.05 22.37
CA GLY A 98 -22.73 5.31 21.59
C GLY A 98 -22.98 3.89 22.16
N PRO A 99 -24.11 3.26 21.81
CA PRO A 99 -24.59 2.03 22.49
C PRO A 99 -23.66 0.82 22.36
N TRP A 100 -22.78 0.83 21.37
CA TRP A 100 -22.03 -0.35 20.93
C TRP A 100 -20.74 -0.63 21.71
N ARG A 101 -20.34 0.24 22.65
CA ARG A 101 -19.11 0.05 23.45
C ARG A 101 -19.31 -0.69 24.78
N LYS A 102 -20.50 -1.22 25.10
CA LYS A 102 -20.76 -1.90 26.38
C LYS A 102 -20.89 -3.43 26.31
N MET A 103 -20.55 -4.07 25.20
CA MET A 103 -20.82 -5.51 25.04
C MET A 103 -19.63 -6.45 25.14
N LEU A 104 -18.50 -6.02 25.71
CA LEU A 104 -17.42 -6.93 26.12
C LEU A 104 -16.82 -6.47 27.46
N SER A 105 -17.52 -6.75 28.55
CA SER A 105 -16.88 -6.94 29.85
C SER A 105 -17.74 -7.84 30.73
N SER A 106 -17.18 -9.03 31.00
CA SER A 106 -17.64 -10.15 31.84
C SER A 106 -18.44 -11.21 31.12
#